data_AF-A0A371DXY2-F1
#
_entry.id   AF-A0A371DXY2-F1
#
_cell.length_a   1.000
_cell.length_b   1.000
_cell.length_c   1.000
_cell.angle_alpha   90.00
_cell.angle_beta   90.00
_cell.angle_gamma   90.00
#
_symmetry.space_group_name_H-M   'P 1'
#
loop_
_entity.id
_entity.type
_entity.pdbx_description
1 polymer ?
#
loop_
_entity_poly.entity_id
_entity_poly.type
_entity_poly.pdbx_seq_one_letter_code
_entity_poly.pdbx_strand_id
1 'polypeptide(L)'
;MNASLHNLLSTVHYNPHKDTLFLAGDILAKSTEAGSLAILDFLSQHRQGNCYVHPSADATSDQQSAQKKQAACKKVYAVRGNHDQMIVQWRAWREWFEGLQLTFPSAQSYPRRIPPLAALNHNAAHTSSASYDAGPPVGTGSQFLALIESEWIRDRTSDPTGTGADPQEWVDTMRKRAVGTWREEWWRRIPQPGKGRASKDFLMLGDHYWIARDMKPEHAEFLFSLPLVIHVPSEHFFLVHGGLLPSDPRRPADDKHQPLAHPPSPGDDDNGVLDDDYDYDHPILDLGSVQTAIPRSASLELDDEVEVLRVLQERALLQDVPQNRDPWAVLNMRSVRKGGKVSRRGDKGTPWAKIWNGQMKRCGGFKNASALADEDEEDIHGESARADPLPCYPSTVVYGHAASRDLDVRRWTVGLDTGCLYGRRLTSLVLSRMRHSHEKYAPSPTTGDDTEDDEEDQSSYEEDDEYADEGAFDGVNDQFARVAGGSAISRRRRPKSWTRMIRFGDKHSDVAAKLVSIKCPKMAEP
;
A
#
# COMPACT_ATOMS: atom_id res chain seq x y z
N MET A 1 -3.65 -13.32 5.76
CA MET A 1 -3.52 -12.69 4.42
C MET A 1 -2.97 -13.66 3.38
N ASN A 2 -1.86 -14.37 3.63
CA ASN A 2 -1.25 -15.31 2.68
C ASN A 2 -2.24 -16.31 2.03
N ALA A 3 -2.97 -17.09 2.82
CA ALA A 3 -3.98 -18.03 2.29
C ALA A 3 -5.08 -17.35 1.47
N SER A 4 -5.52 -16.15 1.88
CA SER A 4 -6.51 -15.37 1.11
C SER A 4 -5.94 -14.94 -0.25
N LEU A 5 -4.69 -14.49 -0.31
CA LEU A 5 -4.05 -14.13 -1.57
C LEU A 5 -4.00 -15.34 -2.52
N HIS A 6 -3.60 -16.52 -2.03
CA HIS A 6 -3.63 -17.75 -2.83
C HIS A 6 -5.01 -18.11 -3.36
N ASN A 7 -6.01 -18.04 -2.49
CA ASN A 7 -7.39 -18.31 -2.89
C ASN A 7 -7.87 -17.33 -3.97
N LEU A 8 -7.50 -16.06 -3.87
CA LEU A 8 -7.88 -15.04 -4.84
C LEU A 8 -7.17 -15.28 -6.18
N LEU A 9 -5.85 -15.47 -6.17
CA LEU A 9 -5.07 -15.76 -7.37
C LEU A 9 -5.56 -17.02 -8.09
N SER A 10 -5.93 -18.06 -7.34
CA SER A 10 -6.55 -19.27 -7.89
C SER A 10 -7.93 -18.99 -8.49
N THR A 11 -8.76 -18.18 -7.81
CA THR A 11 -10.11 -17.81 -8.26
C THR A 11 -10.09 -17.01 -9.57
N VAL A 12 -9.11 -16.12 -9.74
CA VAL A 12 -8.93 -15.34 -10.98
C VAL A 12 -8.11 -16.07 -12.05
N HIS A 13 -7.72 -17.32 -11.80
CA HIS A 13 -6.88 -18.11 -12.70
C HIS A 13 -5.55 -17.42 -13.08
N TYR A 14 -4.91 -16.76 -12.11
CA TYR A 14 -3.65 -16.04 -12.31
C TYR A 14 -2.55 -16.96 -12.87
N ASN A 15 -1.94 -16.54 -13.98
CA ASN A 15 -0.82 -17.18 -14.61
C ASN A 15 0.42 -16.28 -14.52
N PRO A 16 1.44 -16.64 -13.72
CA PRO A 16 2.60 -15.78 -13.48
C PRO A 16 3.52 -15.60 -14.71
N HIS A 17 3.32 -16.35 -15.79
CA HIS A 17 4.06 -16.17 -17.05
C HIS A 17 3.32 -15.27 -18.04
N LYS A 18 2.01 -15.02 -17.85
CA LYS A 18 1.17 -14.27 -18.79
C LYS A 18 0.61 -12.99 -18.18
N ASP A 19 0.27 -13.03 -16.91
CA ASP A 19 -0.46 -11.97 -16.23
C ASP A 19 0.49 -11.06 -15.47
N THR A 20 0.13 -9.78 -15.39
CA THR A 20 0.84 -8.80 -14.56
C THR A 20 0.02 -8.57 -13.30
N LEU A 21 0.65 -8.73 -12.14
CA LEU A 21 0.00 -8.52 -10.84
C LEU A 21 0.42 -7.18 -10.25
N PHE A 22 -0.55 -6.42 -9.76
CA PHE A 22 -0.37 -5.17 -9.03
C PHE A 22 -0.96 -5.28 -7.62
N LEU A 23 -0.22 -4.82 -6.60
CA LEU A 23 -0.71 -4.71 -5.22
C LEU A 23 -0.85 -3.25 -4.79
N ALA A 24 -2.01 -2.89 -4.23
CA ALA A 24 -2.37 -1.51 -3.89
C ALA A 24 -1.85 -1.03 -2.51
N GLY A 25 -0.75 -1.61 -2.01
CA GLY A 25 -0.15 -1.29 -0.72
C GLY A 25 -0.81 -1.95 0.49
N ASP A 26 -0.26 -1.66 1.68
CA ASP A 26 -0.54 -2.36 2.94
C ASP A 26 -0.42 -3.88 2.78
N ILE A 27 0.71 -4.26 2.17
CA ILE A 27 1.08 -5.64 1.87
C ILE A 27 1.37 -6.40 3.17
N LEU A 28 1.89 -5.68 4.17
CA LEU A 28 2.39 -6.22 5.43
C LEU A 28 1.60 -5.71 6.64
N ALA A 29 1.77 -6.41 7.77
CA ALA A 29 1.14 -6.17 9.06
C ALA A 29 -0.36 -6.45 9.13
N LYS A 30 -0.89 -6.48 10.38
CA LYS A 30 -2.27 -6.86 10.72
C LYS A 30 -2.67 -8.30 10.34
N SER A 31 -1.69 -9.10 9.93
CA SER A 31 -1.77 -10.56 9.86
C SER A 31 -0.65 -11.16 10.71
N THR A 32 -0.59 -12.49 10.80
CA THR A 32 0.55 -13.15 11.45
C THR A 32 1.87 -12.71 10.81
N GLU A 33 2.91 -12.58 11.63
CA GLU A 33 4.28 -12.25 11.18
C GLU A 33 4.73 -13.20 10.06
N ALA A 34 4.59 -14.51 10.28
CA ALA A 34 4.86 -15.54 9.27
C ALA A 34 4.07 -15.34 7.97
N GLY A 35 2.82 -14.87 8.05
CA GLY A 35 2.00 -14.57 6.88
C GLY A 35 2.52 -13.37 6.10
N SER A 36 3.02 -12.33 6.76
CA SER A 36 3.65 -11.18 6.11
C SER A 36 4.99 -11.55 5.48
N LEU A 37 5.81 -12.34 6.18
CA LEU A 37 7.10 -12.82 5.64
C LEU A 37 6.90 -13.72 4.41
N ALA A 38 5.90 -14.60 4.42
CA ALA A 38 5.57 -15.44 3.26
C ALA A 38 5.17 -14.62 2.02
N ILE A 39 4.46 -13.50 2.21
CA ILE A 39 4.13 -12.59 1.10
C ILE A 39 5.41 -11.90 0.59
N LEU A 40 6.33 -11.51 1.46
CA LEU A 40 7.63 -10.94 1.06
C LEU A 40 8.49 -11.95 0.30
N ASP A 41 8.52 -13.20 0.73
CA ASP A 41 9.20 -14.28 0.00
C ASP A 41 8.59 -14.43 -1.41
N PHE A 42 7.26 -14.48 -1.52
CA PHE A 42 6.54 -14.54 -2.81
C PHE A 42 6.93 -13.37 -3.73
N LEU A 43 6.92 -12.14 -3.22
CA LEU A 43 7.22 -10.93 -4.00
C LEU A 43 8.69 -10.84 -4.41
N SER A 44 9.60 -11.16 -3.48
CA SER A 44 11.05 -11.14 -3.71
C SER A 44 11.45 -12.17 -4.76
N GLN A 45 10.85 -13.36 -4.74
CA GLN A 45 11.06 -14.40 -5.74
C GLN A 45 10.57 -13.96 -7.13
N HIS A 46 9.37 -13.37 -7.23
CA HIS A 46 8.87 -12.86 -8.51
C HIS A 46 9.74 -11.74 -9.08
N ARG A 47 10.31 -10.88 -8.23
CA ARG A 47 11.28 -9.86 -8.68
C ARG A 47 12.53 -10.48 -9.29
N GLN A 48 12.95 -11.64 -8.79
CA GLN A 48 14.06 -12.43 -9.32
C GLN A 48 13.67 -13.33 -10.53
N GLY A 49 12.41 -13.28 -10.97
CA GLY A 49 11.90 -14.10 -12.07
C GLY A 49 11.53 -15.53 -11.70
N ASN A 50 11.43 -15.83 -10.40
CA ASN A 50 11.10 -17.15 -9.85
C ASN A 50 9.60 -17.22 -9.47
N CYS A 51 8.87 -18.19 -10.02
CA CYS A 51 7.42 -18.36 -9.80
C CYS A 51 7.10 -19.36 -8.68
N TYR A 52 8.10 -20.12 -8.24
CA TYR A 52 7.93 -21.30 -7.39
C TYR A 52 8.58 -21.07 -6.03
N VAL A 53 7.77 -21.20 -4.98
CA VAL A 53 8.27 -21.30 -3.61
C VAL A 53 8.55 -22.78 -3.34
N HIS A 54 9.84 -23.10 -3.23
CA HIS A 54 10.51 -24.37 -2.88
C HIS A 54 11.06 -25.26 -4.02
N PRO A 55 12.40 -25.45 -4.07
CA PRO A 55 12.95 -26.79 -4.21
C PRO A 55 12.64 -27.57 -2.93
N SER A 56 12.13 -28.80 -3.06
CA SER A 56 12.17 -29.73 -1.93
C SER A 56 13.63 -29.81 -1.42
N ALA A 57 13.83 -29.93 -0.10
CA ALA A 57 15.15 -30.23 0.46
C ALA A 57 15.73 -31.56 -0.08
N ASP A 58 14.90 -32.37 -0.75
CA ASP A 58 15.26 -33.61 -1.45
C ASP A 58 15.41 -33.45 -2.99
N ALA A 59 15.40 -32.22 -3.51
CA ALA A 59 15.53 -31.99 -4.96
C ALA A 59 16.95 -32.33 -5.43
N THR A 60 17.08 -33.47 -6.10
CA THR A 60 18.31 -33.94 -6.75
C THR A 60 18.90 -32.89 -7.71
N SER A 61 20.23 -32.93 -7.93
CA SER A 61 20.94 -31.98 -8.83
C SER A 61 20.33 -31.89 -10.23
N ASP A 62 19.68 -32.96 -10.70
CA ASP A 62 19.05 -33.01 -12.01
C ASP A 62 17.76 -32.18 -12.08
N GLN A 63 17.01 -32.05 -10.98
CA GLN A 63 15.80 -31.22 -10.92
C GLN A 63 16.11 -29.72 -10.93
N GLN A 64 17.25 -29.32 -10.34
CA GLN A 64 17.76 -27.94 -10.41
C GLN A 64 18.20 -27.55 -11.83
N SER A 65 18.69 -28.52 -12.62
CA SER A 65 19.08 -28.30 -14.02
C SER A 65 17.87 -28.14 -14.96
N ALA A 66 16.74 -28.80 -14.67
CA ALA A 66 15.50 -28.71 -15.43
C ALA A 66 14.72 -27.40 -15.16
N GLN A 67 14.81 -26.85 -13.94
CA GLN A 67 14.25 -25.52 -13.59
C GLN A 67 14.85 -24.38 -14.42
N LYS A 68 16.11 -24.50 -14.86
CA LYS A 68 16.80 -23.51 -15.70
C LYS A 68 16.21 -23.34 -17.11
N LYS A 69 15.28 -24.21 -17.55
CA LYS A 69 14.59 -24.12 -18.85
C LYS A 69 13.17 -23.54 -18.78
N GLN A 70 12.66 -23.18 -17.60
CA GLN A 70 11.36 -22.50 -17.51
C GLN A 70 11.47 -21.03 -17.88
N ALA A 71 10.48 -20.53 -18.63
CA ALA A 71 10.39 -19.12 -18.95
C ALA A 71 10.29 -18.28 -17.67
N ALA A 72 11.05 -17.19 -17.60
CA ALA A 72 11.01 -16.29 -16.44
C ALA A 72 9.60 -15.75 -16.19
N CYS A 73 9.27 -15.57 -14.92
CA CYS A 73 7.98 -15.04 -14.51
C CYS A 73 7.87 -13.56 -14.81
N LYS A 74 6.64 -13.10 -15.05
CA LYS A 74 6.39 -11.66 -15.07
C LYS A 74 6.60 -11.09 -13.68
N LYS A 75 7.07 -9.84 -13.65
CA LYS A 75 7.28 -9.10 -12.41
C LYS A 75 5.92 -8.81 -11.76
N VAL A 76 5.91 -8.90 -10.43
CA VAL A 76 4.82 -8.38 -9.60
C VAL A 76 5.18 -6.94 -9.22
N TYR A 77 4.21 -6.05 -9.36
CA TYR A 77 4.33 -4.65 -9.00
C TYR A 77 3.53 -4.36 -7.75
N ALA A 78 4.01 -3.42 -6.94
CA ALA A 78 3.28 -2.98 -5.78
C ALA A 78 3.59 -1.51 -5.50
N VAL A 79 2.63 -0.80 -4.94
CA VAL A 79 2.88 0.48 -4.28
C VAL A 79 3.03 0.27 -2.78
N ARG A 80 3.81 1.13 -2.13
CA ARG A 80 3.96 1.11 -0.68
C ARG A 80 2.69 1.64 -0.01
N GLY A 81 2.22 0.96 1.04
CA GLY A 81 1.17 1.47 1.93
C GLY A 81 1.67 2.10 3.22
N ASN A 82 0.76 2.65 4.03
CA ASN A 82 1.15 3.31 5.28
C ASN A 82 1.67 2.31 6.33
N HIS A 83 1.21 1.06 6.33
CA HIS A 83 1.77 0.00 7.19
C HIS A 83 3.12 -0.48 6.70
N ASP A 84 3.29 -0.60 5.38
CA ASP A 84 4.57 -0.94 4.77
C ASP A 84 5.63 0.12 5.11
N GLN A 85 5.25 1.41 5.03
CA GLN A 85 6.10 2.54 5.40
C GLN A 85 6.56 2.49 6.87
N MET A 86 5.71 2.04 7.79
CA MET A 86 6.10 1.87 9.19
C MET A 86 7.15 0.77 9.38
N ILE A 87 7.03 -0.34 8.65
CA ILE A 87 8.01 -1.44 8.69
C ILE A 87 9.34 -0.98 8.10
N VAL A 88 9.31 -0.23 7.00
CA VAL A 88 10.50 0.40 6.41
C VAL A 88 11.23 1.27 7.44
N GLN A 89 10.49 2.10 8.16
CA GLN A 89 11.06 2.96 9.21
C GLN A 89 11.64 2.16 10.37
N TRP A 90 10.94 1.12 10.83
CA TRP A 90 11.44 0.22 11.87
C TRP A 90 12.71 -0.50 11.42
N ARG A 91 12.75 -0.99 10.18
CA ARG A 91 13.92 -1.68 9.63
C ARG A 91 15.14 -0.77 9.58
N ALA A 92 14.99 0.43 9.01
CA ALA A 92 16.07 1.41 8.94
C ALA A 92 16.56 1.83 10.33
N TRP A 93 15.64 2.02 11.28
CA TRP A 93 15.99 2.31 12.67
C TRP A 93 16.76 1.17 13.32
N ARG A 94 16.35 -0.10 13.12
CA ARG A 94 17.05 -1.27 13.67
C ARG A 94 18.46 -1.38 13.14
N GLU A 95 18.67 -1.21 11.84
CA GLU A 95 20.00 -1.29 11.22
C GLU A 95 20.95 -0.24 11.82
N TRP A 96 20.45 0.98 12.06
CA TRP A 96 21.20 2.01 12.79
C TRP A 96 21.42 1.64 14.26
N PHE A 97 20.36 1.27 14.98
CA PHE A 97 20.39 1.05 16.43
C PHE A 97 21.28 -0.13 16.81
N GLU A 98 21.18 -1.25 16.08
CA GLU A 98 21.95 -2.47 16.32
C GLU A 98 23.46 -2.25 16.16
N GLY A 99 23.85 -1.33 15.27
CA GLY A 99 25.24 -0.92 15.05
C GLY A 99 25.79 0.05 16.10
N LEU A 100 24.96 0.62 16.98
CA LEU A 100 25.42 1.53 18.02
C LEU A 100 26.27 0.81 19.06
N GLN A 101 27.35 1.48 19.48
CA GLN A 101 28.20 1.06 20.59
C GLN A 101 28.19 2.15 21.66
N LEU A 102 27.85 1.80 22.89
CA LEU A 102 27.87 2.70 24.03
C LEU A 102 28.87 2.19 25.07
N THR A 103 29.73 3.09 25.53
CA THR A 103 30.64 2.84 26.64
C THR A 103 30.00 3.35 27.91
N PHE A 104 29.64 2.44 28.81
CA PHE A 104 29.22 2.80 30.15
C PHE A 104 30.46 2.75 31.05
N PRO A 105 30.72 3.78 31.88
CA PRO A 105 31.70 3.67 32.94
C PRO A 105 31.43 2.38 33.71
N SER A 106 32.45 1.54 33.84
CA SER A 106 32.36 0.19 34.42
C SER A 106 31.44 0.17 35.65
N ALA A 107 30.68 -0.92 35.83
CA ALA A 107 29.72 -1.17 36.91
C ALA A 107 30.20 -0.98 38.38
N GLN A 108 31.40 -0.42 38.58
CA GLN A 108 31.93 0.12 39.83
C GLN A 108 31.36 1.51 40.19
N SER A 109 30.82 2.27 39.23
CA SER A 109 30.24 3.61 39.49
C SER A 109 28.73 3.63 39.71
N TYR A 110 28.03 2.51 39.48
CA TYR A 110 26.64 2.34 39.90
C TYR A 110 26.63 1.67 41.28
N PRO A 111 26.01 2.25 42.30
CA PRO A 111 26.10 1.72 43.66
C PRO A 111 25.51 0.32 43.72
N ARG A 112 26.38 -0.70 43.90
CA ARG A 112 25.97 -2.03 44.35
C ARG A 112 25.37 -1.89 45.75
N ARG A 113 24.04 -1.76 45.86
CA ARG A 113 23.35 -2.10 47.11
C ARG A 113 22.94 -3.57 47.04
N ILE A 114 23.93 -4.45 47.22
CA ILE A 114 23.71 -5.87 47.52
C ILE A 114 24.45 -6.14 48.84
N PRO A 115 23.79 -6.62 49.91
CA PRO A 115 24.50 -7.18 51.06
C PRO A 115 25.22 -8.48 50.63
N PRO A 116 26.33 -8.85 51.27
CA PRO A 116 27.21 -9.91 50.77
C PRO A 116 26.50 -11.26 50.56
N LEU A 117 27.00 -12.03 49.59
CA LEU A 117 26.59 -13.37 49.13
C LEU A 117 26.63 -14.49 50.20
N ALA A 118 26.46 -14.17 51.48
CA ALA A 118 26.40 -15.14 52.59
C ALA A 118 24.98 -15.38 53.14
N ALA A 119 23.94 -14.76 52.56
CA ALA A 119 22.56 -14.88 53.05
C ALA A 119 21.61 -15.62 52.10
N LEU A 120 22.11 -16.52 51.25
CA LEU A 120 21.29 -17.55 50.63
C LEU A 120 21.01 -18.64 51.66
N ASN A 121 20.07 -18.40 52.57
CA ASN A 121 19.33 -19.48 53.21
C ASN A 121 17.95 -19.03 53.69
N HIS A 122 16.95 -19.68 53.11
CA HIS A 122 15.55 -19.82 53.51
C HIS A 122 14.66 -18.56 53.66
N ASN A 123 13.54 -18.63 52.91
CA ASN A 123 12.29 -17.87 53.05
C ASN A 123 12.33 -16.40 52.62
N ALA A 124 12.26 -16.16 51.31
CA ALA A 124 11.80 -14.88 50.78
C ALA A 124 10.26 -14.86 50.75
N ALA A 125 9.67 -14.52 51.89
CA ALA A 125 8.31 -14.02 51.96
C ALA A 125 8.25 -12.64 51.28
N HIS A 126 7.11 -12.36 50.64
CA HIS A 126 6.73 -11.08 50.06
C HIS A 126 7.17 -9.89 50.92
N THR A 127 8.07 -9.07 50.38
CA THR A 127 8.27 -7.68 50.84
C THR A 127 8.31 -6.75 49.63
N SER A 128 7.25 -5.99 49.52
CA SER A 128 7.04 -4.85 48.63
C SER A 128 8.00 -3.70 48.99
N SER A 129 9.05 -3.51 48.19
CA SER A 129 9.83 -2.24 48.00
C SER A 129 11.19 -2.56 47.33
N ALA A 130 11.20 -3.35 46.25
CA ALA A 130 12.44 -3.81 45.63
C ALA A 130 12.88 -2.90 44.47
N SER A 131 14.06 -2.28 44.63
CA SER A 131 14.83 -1.66 43.55
C SER A 131 14.88 -2.61 42.34
N TYR A 132 14.46 -2.14 41.17
CA TYR A 132 14.65 -2.86 39.92
C TYR A 132 16.14 -3.14 39.70
N ASP A 133 16.53 -4.40 39.56
CA ASP A 133 17.90 -4.77 39.18
C ASP A 133 18.02 -4.69 37.65
N ALA A 134 18.77 -3.70 37.16
CA ALA A 134 18.98 -3.49 35.73
C ALA A 134 19.91 -4.54 35.10
N GLY A 135 20.57 -5.38 35.90
CA GLY A 135 21.58 -6.33 35.45
C GLY A 135 22.86 -5.64 34.93
N PRO A 136 23.82 -6.42 34.42
CA PRO A 136 25.06 -5.89 33.88
C PRO A 136 24.81 -5.03 32.62
N PRO A 137 25.60 -3.96 32.40
CA PRO A 137 25.48 -3.14 31.19
C PRO A 137 25.87 -3.91 29.93
N VAL A 138 25.11 -3.70 28.86
CA VAL A 138 25.45 -4.18 27.51
C VAL A 138 26.04 -3.04 26.68
N GLY A 139 27.00 -3.36 25.82
CA GLY A 139 27.80 -2.36 25.10
C GLY A 139 27.29 -2.03 23.70
N THR A 140 26.34 -2.81 23.16
CA THR A 140 25.85 -2.64 21.78
C THR A 140 24.33 -2.61 21.72
N GLY A 141 23.79 -1.95 20.70
CA GLY A 141 22.34 -1.89 20.53
C GLY A 141 21.74 -3.24 20.21
N SER A 142 22.44 -4.09 19.45
CA SER A 142 22.02 -5.48 19.19
C SER A 142 21.90 -6.31 20.47
N GLN A 143 22.87 -6.20 21.38
CA GLN A 143 22.77 -6.84 22.70
C GLN A 143 21.60 -6.29 23.52
N PHE A 144 21.33 -4.98 23.44
CA PHE A 144 20.22 -4.37 24.16
C PHE A 144 18.86 -4.83 23.60
N LEU A 145 18.69 -4.89 22.28
CA LEU A 145 17.47 -5.40 21.66
C LEU A 145 17.25 -6.87 22.01
N ALA A 146 18.28 -7.71 21.91
CA ALA A 146 18.18 -9.12 22.31
C ALA A 146 17.76 -9.29 23.78
N LEU A 147 18.28 -8.43 24.66
CA LEU A 147 17.90 -8.41 26.07
C LEU A 147 16.41 -8.09 26.24
N ILE A 148 15.93 -6.94 25.73
CA ILE A 148 14.54 -6.53 25.93
C ILE A 148 13.55 -7.43 25.18
N GLU A 149 13.91 -7.99 24.03
CA GLU A 149 13.10 -8.97 23.29
C GLU A 149 12.93 -10.25 24.13
N SER A 150 14.01 -10.74 24.73
CA SER A 150 13.96 -11.93 25.61
C SER A 150 13.16 -11.68 26.88
N GLU A 151 13.30 -10.49 27.48
CA GLU A 151 12.55 -10.09 28.67
C GLU A 151 11.05 -9.99 28.36
N TRP A 152 10.69 -9.38 27.23
CA TRP A 152 9.31 -9.29 26.78
C TRP A 152 8.68 -10.66 26.54
N ILE A 153 9.36 -11.54 25.80
CA ILE A 153 8.84 -12.89 25.53
C ILE A 153 8.61 -13.63 26.85
N ARG A 154 9.59 -13.61 27.76
CA ARG A 154 9.48 -14.25 29.07
C ARG A 154 8.30 -13.69 29.87
N ASP A 155 8.24 -12.36 30.02
CA ASP A 155 7.23 -11.71 30.85
C ASP A 155 5.81 -11.96 30.29
N ARG A 156 5.64 -11.88 28.97
CA ARG A 156 4.39 -12.22 28.28
C ARG A 156 3.99 -13.68 28.48
N THR A 157 4.94 -14.62 28.45
CA THR A 157 4.63 -16.04 28.73
C THR A 157 4.27 -16.30 30.20
N SER A 158 4.82 -15.52 31.13
CA SER A 158 4.57 -15.69 32.56
C SER A 158 3.28 -15.03 33.05
N ASP A 159 2.85 -13.95 32.39
CA ASP A 159 1.66 -13.19 32.73
C ASP A 159 0.91 -12.75 31.45
N PRO A 160 0.19 -13.69 30.81
CA PRO A 160 -0.50 -13.42 29.54
C PRO A 160 -1.70 -12.48 29.65
N THR A 161 -2.13 -12.13 30.87
CA THR A 161 -3.31 -11.27 31.12
C THR A 161 -2.99 -9.96 31.84
N GLY A 162 -1.77 -9.79 32.36
CA GLY A 162 -1.34 -8.58 33.05
C GLY A 162 -0.55 -7.63 32.17
N THR A 163 0.36 -6.87 32.76
CA THR A 163 1.12 -5.80 32.07
C THR A 163 2.07 -6.34 30.98
N GLY A 164 2.33 -7.64 30.95
CA GLY A 164 3.06 -8.33 29.89
C GLY A 164 2.20 -8.69 28.67
N ALA A 165 0.88 -8.44 28.69
CA ALA A 165 -0.02 -8.74 27.59
C ALA A 165 -0.03 -7.63 26.52
N ASP A 166 0.11 -6.36 26.92
CA ASP A 166 0.13 -5.21 26.03
C ASP A 166 1.56 -4.69 25.81
N PRO A 167 2.06 -4.66 24.55
CA PRO A 167 3.42 -4.20 24.26
C PRO A 167 3.70 -2.77 24.74
N GLN A 168 2.72 -1.87 24.65
CA GLN A 168 2.91 -0.47 25.01
C GLN A 168 3.05 -0.32 26.51
N GLU A 169 2.16 -0.96 27.27
CA GLU A 169 2.17 -0.90 28.74
C GLU A 169 3.47 -1.48 29.32
N TRP A 170 3.97 -2.58 28.74
CA TRP A 170 5.24 -3.15 29.14
C TRP A 170 6.42 -2.23 28.82
N VAL A 171 6.47 -1.69 27.59
CA VAL A 171 7.53 -0.73 27.18
C VAL A 171 7.53 0.49 28.10
N ASP A 172 6.38 1.06 28.43
CA ASP A 172 6.27 2.20 29.32
C ASP A 172 6.72 1.86 30.75
N THR A 173 6.41 0.65 31.22
CA THR A 173 6.89 0.13 32.51
C THR A 173 8.41 -0.01 32.53
N MET A 174 9.00 -0.57 31.47
CA MET A 174 10.44 -0.76 31.35
C MET A 174 11.20 0.56 31.20
N ARG A 175 10.63 1.54 30.48
CA ARG A 175 11.18 2.91 30.42
C ARG A 175 11.22 3.56 31.81
N LYS A 176 10.14 3.45 32.59
CA LYS A 176 10.10 3.97 33.97
C LYS A 176 11.13 3.29 34.87
N ARG A 177 11.29 1.98 34.76
CA ARG A 177 12.27 1.19 35.51
C ARG A 177 13.72 1.48 35.11
N ALA A 178 13.94 1.94 33.88
CA ALA A 178 15.28 2.24 33.37
C ALA A 178 15.86 3.56 33.89
N VAL A 179 15.04 4.49 34.39
CA VAL A 179 15.47 5.81 34.86
C VAL A 179 16.54 5.67 35.95
N GLY A 180 17.67 6.36 35.77
CA GLY A 180 18.81 6.30 36.70
C GLY A 180 19.73 5.08 36.52
N THR A 181 19.49 4.25 35.50
CA THR A 181 20.31 3.08 35.16
C THR A 181 20.99 3.25 33.81
N TRP A 182 21.95 2.38 33.47
CA TRP A 182 22.57 2.36 32.15
C TRP A 182 21.56 2.13 31.00
N ARG A 183 20.40 1.50 31.30
CA ARG A 183 19.34 1.23 30.32
C ARG A 183 18.65 2.52 29.85
N GLU A 184 18.67 3.59 30.65
CA GLU A 184 18.02 4.86 30.30
C GLU A 184 18.53 5.42 28.96
N GLU A 185 19.84 5.37 28.75
CA GLU A 185 20.47 5.84 27.52
C GLU A 185 20.03 5.04 26.29
N TRP A 186 19.86 3.74 26.42
CA TRP A 186 19.32 2.92 25.33
C TRP A 186 17.85 3.23 25.05
N TRP A 187 17.01 3.29 26.09
CA TRP A 187 15.59 3.58 25.93
C TRP A 187 15.33 4.96 25.31
N ARG A 188 16.16 5.99 25.59
CA ARG A 188 16.06 7.32 24.96
C ARG A 188 16.18 7.28 23.43
N ARG A 189 16.83 6.26 22.87
CA ARG A 189 17.07 6.07 21.43
C ARG A 189 16.03 5.19 20.73
N ILE A 190 15.11 4.59 21.49
CA ILE A 190 13.97 3.84 20.96
C ILE A 190 12.82 4.83 20.67
N PRO A 191 12.27 4.86 19.44
CA PRO A 191 11.13 5.70 19.07
C PRO A 191 9.99 5.55 20.05
N GLN A 192 9.29 6.65 20.28
CA GLN A 192 8.07 6.68 21.08
C GLN A 192 6.85 6.73 20.17
N PRO A 193 5.71 6.16 20.59
CA PRO A 193 4.49 6.32 19.83
C PRO A 193 4.10 7.79 19.69
N GLY A 194 3.41 8.08 18.59
CA GLY A 194 2.84 9.40 18.38
C GLY A 194 1.71 9.73 19.36
N LYS A 195 1.20 10.96 19.33
CA LYS A 195 0.06 11.37 20.17
C LYS A 195 -1.28 11.13 19.46
N GLY A 196 -2.34 10.90 20.25
CA GLY A 196 -3.71 10.76 19.73
C GLY A 196 -3.84 9.58 18.76
N ARG A 197 -4.36 9.82 17.54
CA ARG A 197 -4.49 8.73 16.53
C ARG A 197 -3.17 8.22 15.95
N ALA A 198 -2.03 8.85 16.28
CA ALA A 198 -0.69 8.36 15.93
C ALA A 198 -0.09 7.51 17.07
N SER A 199 -0.85 7.21 18.13
CA SER A 199 -0.39 6.36 19.24
C SER A 199 -0.13 4.92 18.87
N LYS A 200 -0.54 4.51 17.66
CA LYS A 200 -0.27 3.19 17.10
C LYS A 200 0.97 3.18 16.21
N ASP A 201 1.50 4.36 15.87
CA ASP A 201 2.71 4.49 15.09
C ASP A 201 3.89 4.25 16.04
N PHE A 202 4.97 3.61 15.58
CA PHE A 202 6.14 3.28 16.40
C PHE A 202 5.83 2.51 17.69
N LEU A 203 4.90 1.55 17.63
CA LEU A 203 4.68 0.58 18.70
C LEU A 203 5.85 -0.42 18.78
N MET A 204 6.72 -0.22 19.76
CA MET A 204 7.84 -1.11 20.04
C MET A 204 7.31 -2.50 20.44
N LEU A 205 7.92 -3.57 19.92
CA LEU A 205 7.47 -4.97 20.11
C LEU A 205 6.06 -5.28 19.56
N GLY A 206 5.48 -4.40 18.73
CA GLY A 206 4.27 -4.67 17.95
C GLY A 206 4.55 -5.36 16.61
N ASP A 207 3.50 -5.63 15.83
CA ASP A 207 3.59 -6.33 14.54
C ASP A 207 4.65 -5.73 13.58
N HIS A 208 4.66 -4.39 13.44
CA HIS A 208 5.61 -3.74 12.53
C HIS A 208 7.07 -3.94 12.95
N TYR A 209 7.32 -3.98 14.26
CA TYR A 209 8.65 -4.20 14.82
C TYR A 209 9.13 -5.63 14.54
N TRP A 210 8.28 -6.64 14.81
CA TRP A 210 8.63 -8.04 14.59
C TRP A 210 8.84 -8.36 13.11
N ILE A 211 7.98 -7.85 12.23
CA ILE A 211 8.17 -8.02 10.78
C ILE A 211 9.49 -7.39 10.33
N ALA A 212 9.83 -6.19 10.83
CA ALA A 212 11.10 -5.54 10.50
C ALA A 212 12.34 -6.28 11.06
N ARG A 213 12.18 -6.94 12.21
CA ARG A 213 13.21 -7.77 12.86
C ARG A 213 13.46 -9.05 12.07
N ASP A 214 12.40 -9.74 11.65
CA ASP A 214 12.47 -11.07 11.06
C ASP A 214 12.58 -11.06 9.51
N MET A 215 12.49 -9.89 8.87
CA MET A 215 12.71 -9.79 7.43
C MET A 215 14.17 -10.01 7.03
N LYS A 216 14.38 -10.73 5.93
CA LYS A 216 15.70 -10.91 5.31
C LYS A 216 16.16 -9.61 4.63
N PRO A 217 17.48 -9.43 4.38
CA PRO A 217 17.98 -8.27 3.63
C PRO A 217 17.31 -8.09 2.27
N GLU A 218 17.02 -9.18 1.55
CA GLU A 218 16.37 -9.13 0.23
C GLU A 218 14.91 -8.63 0.33
N HIS A 219 14.24 -8.97 1.44
CA HIS A 219 12.89 -8.47 1.71
C HIS A 219 12.90 -6.96 1.97
N ALA A 220 13.89 -6.49 2.75
CA ALA A 220 14.06 -5.06 3.02
C ALA A 220 14.37 -4.29 1.73
N GLU A 221 15.28 -4.80 0.89
CA GLU A 221 15.60 -4.19 -0.40
C GLU A 221 14.37 -4.12 -1.32
N PHE A 222 13.55 -5.17 -1.35
CA PHE A 222 12.28 -5.15 -2.06
C PHE A 222 11.35 -4.05 -1.54
N LEU A 223 11.11 -4.01 -0.23
CA LEU A 223 10.19 -3.04 0.37
C LEU A 223 10.66 -1.59 0.19
N PHE A 224 11.98 -1.35 0.31
CA PHE A 224 12.60 -0.04 0.07
C PHE A 224 12.47 0.41 -1.39
N SER A 225 12.46 -0.53 -2.34
CA SER A 225 12.30 -0.22 -3.76
C SER A 225 10.87 0.11 -4.19
N LEU A 226 9.86 -0.13 -3.34
CA LEU A 226 8.47 0.10 -3.74
C LEU A 226 8.18 1.59 -3.96
N PRO A 227 7.59 1.95 -5.11
CA PRO A 227 7.15 3.31 -5.38
C PRO A 227 5.90 3.67 -4.56
N LEU A 228 5.61 4.97 -4.46
CA LEU A 228 4.36 5.46 -3.85
C LEU A 228 3.20 5.52 -4.85
N VAL A 229 3.54 5.71 -6.14
CA VAL A 229 2.60 5.79 -7.26
C VAL A 229 3.18 4.95 -8.40
N ILE A 230 2.33 4.13 -9.02
CA ILE A 230 2.62 3.54 -10.33
C ILE A 230 1.71 4.20 -11.35
N HIS A 231 2.29 4.80 -12.37
CA HIS A 231 1.57 5.33 -13.52
C HIS A 231 1.64 4.31 -14.66
N VAL A 232 0.50 4.01 -15.27
CA VAL A 232 0.38 3.14 -16.45
C VAL A 232 -0.12 3.99 -17.62
N PRO A 233 0.79 4.63 -18.39
CA PRO A 233 0.43 5.57 -19.43
C PRO A 233 -0.52 4.97 -20.48
N SER A 234 -0.22 3.76 -20.96
CA SER A 234 -0.98 3.08 -22.01
C SER A 234 -2.43 2.73 -21.66
N GLU A 235 -2.79 2.85 -20.37
CA GLU A 235 -4.14 2.58 -19.86
C GLU A 235 -4.70 3.79 -19.09
N HIS A 236 -3.99 4.93 -19.12
CA HIS A 236 -4.33 6.20 -18.46
C HIS A 236 -4.83 6.05 -17.01
N PHE A 237 -4.09 5.27 -16.22
CA PHE A 237 -4.42 5.11 -14.81
C PHE A 237 -3.21 5.15 -13.88
N PHE A 238 -3.50 5.52 -12.63
CA PHE A 238 -2.56 5.49 -11.52
C PHE A 238 -2.98 4.42 -10.52
N LEU A 239 -1.99 3.70 -10.00
CA LEU A 239 -2.14 2.89 -8.81
C LEU A 239 -1.48 3.61 -7.64
N VAL A 240 -2.22 3.79 -6.56
CA VAL A 240 -1.73 4.38 -5.30
C VAL A 240 -2.26 3.63 -4.10
N HIS A 241 -1.72 3.91 -2.91
CA HIS A 241 -2.28 3.36 -1.70
C HIS A 241 -3.41 4.23 -1.14
N GLY A 242 -3.11 5.46 -0.70
CA GLY A 242 -4.07 6.35 -0.06
C GLY A 242 -4.93 7.14 -1.05
N GLY A 243 -4.29 7.92 -1.92
CA GLY A 243 -4.98 8.72 -2.94
C GLY A 243 -4.09 9.73 -3.67
N LEU A 244 -4.65 10.37 -4.70
CA LEU A 244 -4.05 11.48 -5.44
C LEU A 244 -5.07 12.62 -5.56
N LEU A 245 -4.58 13.84 -5.75
CA LEU A 245 -5.41 14.99 -6.09
C LEU A 245 -5.30 15.36 -7.56
N PRO A 246 -6.40 15.74 -8.20
CA PRO A 246 -6.40 16.16 -9.61
C PRO A 246 -5.92 17.61 -9.81
N SER A 247 -5.78 18.37 -8.72
CA SER A 247 -5.43 19.80 -8.74
C SER A 247 -4.93 20.23 -7.34
N ASP A 248 -4.20 21.35 -7.24
CA ASP A 248 -3.89 21.96 -5.94
C ASP A 248 -5.20 22.48 -5.31
N PRO A 249 -5.65 21.93 -4.15
CA PRO A 249 -6.91 22.30 -3.54
C PRO A 249 -6.90 23.71 -2.89
N ARG A 250 -5.78 24.44 -2.95
CA ARG A 250 -5.69 25.84 -2.52
C ARG A 250 -6.09 26.82 -3.60
N ARG A 251 -6.22 26.37 -4.85
CA ARG A 251 -6.60 27.18 -6.01
C ARG A 251 -7.92 26.67 -6.61
N PRO A 252 -8.66 27.52 -7.34
CA PRO A 252 -9.75 27.08 -8.20
C PRO A 252 -9.29 25.99 -9.19
N ALA A 253 -10.21 25.12 -9.64
CA ALA A 253 -9.87 23.99 -10.51
C ALA A 253 -9.55 24.42 -11.97
N ASP A 254 -9.98 25.62 -12.34
CA ASP A 254 -9.82 26.33 -13.61
C ASP A 254 -8.68 27.38 -13.58
N ASP A 255 -7.96 27.49 -12.47
CA ASP A 255 -6.77 28.35 -12.40
C ASP A 255 -5.72 27.87 -13.42
N LYS A 256 -5.16 28.80 -14.20
CA LYS A 256 -4.18 28.54 -15.26
C LYS A 256 -2.94 27.76 -14.83
N HIS A 257 -2.64 27.67 -13.53
CA HIS A 257 -1.52 26.89 -13.00
C HIS A 257 -1.92 25.46 -12.62
N GLN A 258 -3.18 25.07 -12.82
CA GLN A 258 -3.65 23.71 -12.57
C GLN A 258 -3.33 22.83 -13.78
N PRO A 259 -2.84 21.61 -13.56
CA PRO A 259 -2.41 20.71 -14.64
C PRO A 259 -3.53 20.28 -15.59
N LEU A 260 -4.79 20.44 -15.19
CA LEU A 260 -5.96 20.10 -16.00
C LEU A 260 -6.66 21.32 -16.63
N ALA A 261 -6.24 22.54 -16.28
CA ALA A 261 -6.86 23.78 -16.75
C ALA A 261 -6.27 24.29 -18.07
N HIS A 262 -5.20 23.68 -18.56
CA HIS A 262 -4.58 24.00 -19.84
C HIS A 262 -4.02 22.73 -20.51
N PRO A 263 -3.92 22.70 -21.84
CA PRO A 263 -3.15 21.67 -22.53
C PRO A 263 -1.67 21.71 -22.08
N PRO A 264 -1.00 20.55 -21.94
CA PRO A 264 0.44 20.51 -21.67
C PRO A 264 1.25 21.08 -22.84
N SER A 265 2.26 21.91 -22.57
CA SER A 265 3.16 22.39 -23.63
C SER A 265 4.40 21.49 -23.75
N PRO A 266 4.85 21.11 -24.97
CA PRO A 266 6.03 20.25 -25.17
C PRO A 266 7.39 20.86 -24.76
N GLY A 267 7.41 21.96 -23.99
CA GLY A 267 8.60 22.70 -23.57
C GLY A 267 8.68 23.02 -22.08
N ASP A 268 7.71 22.58 -21.28
CA ASP A 268 7.66 22.88 -19.83
C ASP A 268 8.59 21.97 -18.99
N ASP A 269 9.35 21.07 -19.62
CA ASP A 269 10.39 20.27 -18.96
C ASP A 269 11.62 21.12 -18.50
N ASP A 270 11.71 22.42 -18.82
CA ASP A 270 12.92 23.25 -18.57
C ASP A 270 12.71 24.61 -17.86
N ASN A 271 11.55 24.91 -17.27
CA ASN A 271 11.41 26.16 -16.49
C ASN A 271 10.88 25.91 -15.09
N GLY A 272 11.77 25.43 -14.23
CA GLY A 272 11.69 25.69 -12.79
C GLY A 272 11.83 27.20 -12.53
N VAL A 273 10.80 27.99 -12.82
CA VAL A 273 10.62 29.30 -12.20
C VAL A 273 9.88 29.04 -10.90
N LEU A 274 10.67 28.69 -9.88
CA LEU A 274 10.27 28.83 -8.49
C LEU A 274 10.10 30.33 -8.25
N ASP A 275 8.85 30.81 -8.20
CA ASP A 275 8.58 32.02 -7.43
C ASP A 275 8.86 31.67 -5.97
N ASP A 276 10.04 32.14 -5.57
CA ASP A 276 10.69 31.95 -4.29
C ASP A 276 9.96 32.75 -3.20
N ASP A 277 8.90 32.18 -2.65
CA ASP A 277 8.41 32.56 -1.31
C ASP A 277 7.55 31.45 -0.72
N TYR A 278 8.15 30.36 -0.23
CA TYR A 278 7.71 29.60 0.96
C TYR A 278 8.74 28.52 1.29
N ASP A 279 9.59 28.81 2.28
CA ASP A 279 10.53 27.92 2.94
C ASP A 279 9.84 26.64 3.47
N TYR A 280 10.07 25.50 2.80
CA TYR A 280 9.86 24.16 3.35
C TYR A 280 10.90 23.18 2.78
N ASP A 281 11.96 22.96 3.58
CA ASP A 281 12.99 21.94 3.38
C ASP A 281 12.44 20.50 3.50
N HIS A 282 12.04 19.87 2.39
CA HIS A 282 11.82 18.43 2.32
C HIS A 282 12.43 17.83 1.03
N PRO A 283 13.06 16.64 1.10
CA PRO A 283 13.85 16.09 0.00
C PRO A 283 12.99 15.67 -1.20
N ILE A 284 13.41 16.13 -2.38
CA ILE A 284 12.84 15.82 -3.70
C ILE A 284 13.00 14.31 -3.97
N LEU A 285 11.91 13.63 -4.27
CA LEU A 285 11.94 12.27 -4.82
C LEU A 285 12.38 12.34 -6.29
N ASP A 286 13.60 11.87 -6.57
CA ASP A 286 14.14 11.70 -7.91
C ASP A 286 13.44 10.52 -8.60
N LEU A 287 12.40 10.81 -9.37
CA LEU A 287 11.86 9.89 -10.37
C LEU A 287 12.85 9.90 -11.54
N GLY A 288 13.73 8.90 -11.54
CA GLY A 288 14.88 8.79 -12.44
C GLY A 288 14.63 9.26 -13.87
N SER A 289 15.58 10.05 -14.36
CA SER A 289 15.73 10.51 -15.73
C SER A 289 15.47 9.41 -16.76
N VAL A 290 14.25 9.38 -17.30
CA VAL A 290 14.00 8.83 -18.63
C VAL A 290 14.14 10.00 -19.59
N GLN A 291 15.38 10.28 -20.01
CA GLN A 291 15.64 11.07 -21.21
C GLN A 291 15.14 10.28 -22.42
N THR A 292 13.84 10.30 -22.69
CA THR A 292 13.37 10.13 -24.05
C THR A 292 13.63 11.44 -24.76
N ALA A 293 14.74 11.51 -25.49
CA ALA A 293 14.93 12.54 -26.50
C ALA A 293 13.72 12.48 -27.44
N ILE A 294 12.83 13.47 -27.36
CA ILE A 294 11.73 13.63 -28.30
C ILE A 294 12.39 13.86 -29.67
N PRO A 295 12.22 12.95 -30.64
CA PRO A 295 12.62 13.26 -32.01
C PRO A 295 11.76 14.45 -32.44
N ARG A 296 12.39 15.56 -32.85
CA ARG A 296 11.68 16.61 -33.60
C ARG A 296 11.06 15.95 -34.84
N SER A 297 9.78 15.64 -34.79
CA SER A 297 9.00 15.04 -35.89
C SER A 297 8.40 16.19 -36.72
N ALA A 298 8.34 16.20 -38.05
CA ALA A 298 8.11 15.12 -39.01
C ALA A 298 6.85 14.30 -38.66
N SER A 299 5.68 14.95 -38.80
CA SER A 299 4.35 14.36 -39.04
C SER A 299 4.00 13.11 -38.22
N LEU A 300 3.62 13.28 -36.95
CA LEU A 300 2.91 12.27 -36.17
C LEU A 300 1.43 12.21 -36.61
N GLU A 301 0.79 11.05 -36.47
CA GLU A 301 -0.67 10.94 -36.62
C GLU A 301 -1.38 11.63 -35.43
N LEU A 302 -2.60 12.14 -35.65
CA LEU A 302 -3.33 12.92 -34.64
C LEU A 302 -3.58 12.13 -33.33
N ASP A 303 -3.73 10.81 -33.41
CA ASP A 303 -3.93 9.96 -32.24
C ASP A 303 -2.65 9.82 -31.41
N ASP A 304 -1.47 9.77 -32.06
CA ASP A 304 -0.17 9.74 -31.40
C ASP A 304 0.11 11.06 -30.65
N GLU A 305 -0.29 12.20 -31.23
CA GLU A 305 -0.14 13.51 -30.60
C GLU A 305 -1.01 13.63 -29.33
N VAL A 306 -2.27 13.18 -29.40
CA VAL A 306 -3.15 13.16 -28.22
C VAL A 306 -2.56 12.26 -27.13
N GLU A 307 -2.07 11.08 -27.48
CA GLU A 307 -1.44 10.17 -26.52
C GLU A 307 -0.25 10.84 -25.80
N VAL A 308 0.64 11.49 -26.55
CA VAL A 308 1.78 12.23 -25.97
C VAL A 308 1.31 13.32 -25.01
N LEU A 309 0.32 14.13 -25.41
CA LEU A 309 -0.24 15.18 -24.55
C LEU A 309 -0.88 14.60 -23.28
N ARG A 310 -1.54 13.44 -23.36
CA ARG A 310 -2.11 12.78 -22.18
C ARG A 310 -1.02 12.35 -21.20
N VAL A 311 0.07 11.77 -21.70
CA VAL A 311 1.21 11.38 -20.85
C VAL A 311 1.81 12.60 -20.14
N LEU A 312 1.93 13.74 -20.85
CA LEU A 312 2.40 14.99 -20.25
C LEU A 312 1.43 15.53 -19.17
N GLN A 313 0.13 15.51 -19.44
CA GLN A 313 -0.92 15.91 -18.47
C GLN A 313 -0.86 15.03 -17.22
N GLU A 314 -0.72 13.72 -17.39
CA GLU A 314 -0.66 12.75 -16.31
C GLU A 314 0.62 12.90 -15.47
N ARG A 315 1.73 13.29 -16.11
CA ARG A 315 2.98 13.64 -15.42
C ARG A 315 2.82 14.94 -14.62
N ALA A 316 2.18 15.96 -15.20
CA ALA A 316 1.87 17.22 -14.52
C ALA A 316 1.00 17.00 -13.27
N LEU A 317 0.04 16.07 -13.29
CA LEU A 317 -0.71 15.67 -12.10
C LEU A 317 0.20 15.18 -10.95
N LEU A 318 1.31 14.51 -11.25
CA LEU A 318 2.26 14.04 -10.23
C LEU A 318 3.24 15.12 -9.77
N GLN A 319 3.63 16.04 -10.65
CA GLN A 319 4.70 17.01 -10.42
C GLN A 319 4.20 18.38 -9.93
N ASP A 320 3.06 18.82 -10.43
CA ASP A 320 2.60 20.20 -10.25
C ASP A 320 1.62 20.31 -9.08
N VAL A 321 0.99 19.20 -8.70
CA VAL A 321 0.12 19.13 -7.52
C VAL A 321 0.98 18.88 -6.28
N PRO A 322 1.16 19.86 -5.36
CA PRO A 322 2.16 19.75 -4.29
C PRO A 322 1.89 18.59 -3.34
N GLN A 323 0.62 18.26 -3.11
CA GLN A 323 0.21 17.16 -2.24
C GLN A 323 0.54 15.78 -2.84
N ASN A 324 0.66 15.66 -4.17
CA ASN A 324 1.06 14.40 -4.81
C ASN A 324 2.57 14.16 -4.70
N ARG A 325 3.36 15.20 -4.36
CA ARG A 325 4.79 15.11 -4.06
C ARG A 325 5.10 14.84 -2.60
N ASP A 326 4.12 14.98 -1.71
CA ASP A 326 4.25 14.66 -0.29
C ASP A 326 3.97 13.17 -0.04
N PRO A 327 4.99 12.36 0.34
CA PRO A 327 4.79 10.94 0.64
C PRO A 327 3.72 10.69 1.70
N TRP A 328 3.64 11.56 2.70
CA TRP A 328 2.66 11.40 3.77
C TRP A 328 1.25 11.56 3.22
N ALA A 329 1.01 12.53 2.34
CA ALA A 329 -0.30 12.73 1.72
C ALA A 329 -0.70 11.54 0.84
N VAL A 330 0.15 11.07 -0.06
CA VAL A 330 -0.17 9.94 -0.97
C VAL A 330 -0.46 8.65 -0.19
N LEU A 331 0.24 8.42 0.92
CA LEU A 331 0.05 7.24 1.77
C LEU A 331 -1.18 7.32 2.68
N ASN A 332 -1.60 8.52 3.11
CA ASN A 332 -2.55 8.68 4.22
C ASN A 332 -3.85 9.43 3.85
N MET A 333 -3.96 10.01 2.66
CA MET A 333 -5.09 10.83 2.28
C MET A 333 -6.41 10.04 2.24
N ARG A 334 -7.43 10.60 2.89
CA ARG A 334 -8.83 10.11 2.80
C ARG A 334 -9.79 11.21 2.40
N SER A 335 -9.46 12.45 2.73
CA SER A 335 -10.24 13.65 2.44
C SER A 335 -9.35 14.89 2.40
N VAL A 336 -9.89 15.98 1.87
CA VAL A 336 -9.29 17.32 1.86
C VAL A 336 -10.19 18.27 2.63
N ARG A 337 -9.62 19.01 3.59
CA ARG A 337 -10.36 19.96 4.42
C ARG A 337 -10.57 21.29 3.69
N LYS A 338 -11.46 22.12 4.24
CA LYS A 338 -11.55 23.55 3.88
C LYS A 338 -10.17 24.18 4.07
N GLY A 339 -9.63 24.84 3.04
CA GLY A 339 -8.27 25.38 3.01
C GLY A 339 -7.19 24.45 2.42
N GLY A 340 -7.57 23.35 1.76
CA GLY A 340 -6.64 22.52 0.98
C GLY A 340 -5.78 21.53 1.79
N LYS A 341 -5.94 21.48 3.11
CA LYS A 341 -5.18 20.55 3.96
C LYS A 341 -5.66 19.11 3.83
N VAL A 342 -4.76 18.22 3.43
CA VAL A 342 -4.98 16.77 3.37
C VAL A 342 -5.27 16.19 4.76
N SER A 343 -6.20 15.24 4.81
CA SER A 343 -6.55 14.55 6.05
C SER A 343 -6.66 13.05 5.88
N ARG A 344 -6.09 12.33 6.86
CA ARG A 344 -6.33 10.90 7.13
C ARG A 344 -7.70 10.59 7.75
N ARG A 345 -8.60 11.58 7.82
CA ARG A 345 -9.90 11.48 8.48
C ARG A 345 -11.02 11.48 7.45
N GLY A 346 -11.64 10.32 7.21
CA GLY A 346 -12.73 10.21 6.24
C GLY A 346 -13.96 11.07 6.55
N ASP A 347 -14.16 11.45 7.82
CA ASP A 347 -15.28 12.24 8.34
C ASP A 347 -15.04 13.77 8.32
N LYS A 348 -13.83 14.22 7.97
CA LYS A 348 -13.46 15.64 8.01
C LYS A 348 -12.99 16.11 6.64
N GLY A 349 -13.84 16.88 5.96
CA GLY A 349 -13.57 17.41 4.62
C GLY A 349 -14.22 16.59 3.52
N THR A 350 -13.87 16.91 2.28
CA THR A 350 -14.41 16.24 1.09
C THR A 350 -13.55 15.03 0.75
N PRO A 351 -14.11 13.82 0.56
CA PRO A 351 -13.35 12.66 0.09
C PRO A 351 -12.58 12.99 -1.19
N TRP A 352 -11.29 12.65 -1.23
CA TRP A 352 -10.44 12.97 -2.38
C TRP A 352 -10.98 12.32 -3.67
N ALA A 353 -11.50 11.10 -3.59
CA ALA A 353 -12.11 10.39 -4.72
C ALA A 353 -13.31 11.16 -5.31
N LYS A 354 -14.08 11.87 -4.47
CA LYS A 354 -15.17 12.74 -4.95
C LYS A 354 -14.62 13.95 -5.72
N ILE A 355 -13.52 14.55 -5.23
CA ILE A 355 -12.84 15.67 -5.91
C ILE A 355 -12.30 15.20 -7.26
N TRP A 356 -11.60 14.06 -7.28
CA TRP A 356 -11.07 13.44 -8.51
C TRP A 356 -12.15 13.22 -9.55
N ASN A 357 -13.21 12.47 -9.22
CA ASN A 357 -14.29 12.18 -10.17
C ASN A 357 -15.02 13.45 -10.64
N GLY A 358 -15.18 14.44 -9.76
CA GLY A 358 -15.80 15.72 -10.11
C GLY A 358 -15.01 16.47 -11.18
N GLN A 359 -13.68 16.50 -11.09
CA GLN A 359 -12.84 17.14 -12.10
C GLN A 359 -12.70 16.30 -13.37
N MET A 360 -12.55 14.97 -13.26
CA MET A 360 -12.49 14.09 -14.44
C MET A 360 -13.78 14.16 -15.28
N LYS A 361 -14.96 14.42 -14.65
CA LYS A 361 -16.22 14.65 -15.37
C LYS A 361 -16.17 15.91 -16.26
N ARG A 362 -15.31 16.89 -15.94
CA ARG A 362 -15.17 18.14 -16.70
C ARG A 362 -14.18 18.02 -17.86
N CYS A 363 -13.37 16.97 -17.94
CA CYS A 363 -12.41 16.80 -19.03
C CYS A 363 -13.11 16.60 -20.38
N GLY A 364 -12.94 17.56 -21.30
CA GLY A 364 -13.56 17.60 -22.63
C GLY A 364 -12.62 17.28 -23.79
N GLY A 365 -11.35 16.98 -23.53
CA GLY A 365 -10.30 16.77 -24.51
C GLY A 365 -9.54 18.05 -24.87
N PHE A 366 -8.35 17.90 -25.47
CA PHE A 366 -7.45 19.03 -25.78
C PHE A 366 -7.96 19.97 -26.88
N LYS A 367 -8.85 19.49 -27.76
CA LYS A 367 -9.34 20.25 -28.93
C LYS A 367 -10.32 21.38 -28.57
N ASN A 368 -10.92 21.34 -27.39
CA ASN A 368 -11.79 22.42 -26.93
C ASN A 368 -10.98 23.64 -26.43
N ALA A 369 -9.66 23.51 -26.25
CA ALA A 369 -8.81 24.61 -25.81
C ALA A 369 -8.68 25.73 -26.87
N SER A 370 -8.76 25.40 -28.16
CA SER A 370 -8.71 26.39 -29.25
C SER A 370 -10.02 27.16 -29.42
N ALA A 371 -11.17 26.63 -28.97
CA ALA A 371 -12.43 27.35 -28.98
C ALA A 371 -12.53 28.37 -27.84
N LEU A 372 -11.92 28.08 -26.69
CA LEU A 372 -11.86 28.98 -25.53
C LEU A 372 -10.87 30.15 -25.70
N ALA A 373 -10.07 30.15 -26.77
CA ALA A 373 -9.10 31.22 -27.06
C ALA A 373 -9.66 32.32 -27.98
N ASP A 374 -10.82 32.10 -28.63
CA ASP A 374 -11.33 32.94 -29.73
C ASP A 374 -12.74 33.54 -29.50
N GLU A 375 -13.35 33.39 -28.32
CA GLU A 375 -14.70 33.94 -28.06
C GLU A 375 -14.63 35.20 -27.18
N ASP A 376 -14.69 36.36 -27.85
CA ASP A 376 -15.04 37.66 -27.28
C ASP A 376 -16.43 37.60 -26.59
N GLU A 377 -16.56 38.35 -25.50
CA GLU A 377 -17.76 38.49 -24.66
C GLU A 377 -19.06 38.78 -25.46
N GLU A 378 -20.02 37.85 -25.48
CA GLU A 378 -21.44 38.19 -25.58
C GLU A 378 -22.35 37.32 -24.68
N ASP A 379 -23.16 38.01 -23.89
CA ASP A 379 -24.09 37.52 -22.86
C ASP A 379 -25.14 36.51 -23.35
N ILE A 380 -25.37 35.42 -22.59
CA ILE A 380 -26.71 34.81 -22.45
C ILE A 380 -26.99 34.40 -20.99
N HIS A 381 -27.97 35.07 -20.38
CA HIS A 381 -28.56 34.70 -19.11
C HIS A 381 -29.45 33.45 -19.21
N GLY A 382 -29.19 32.46 -18.36
CA GLY A 382 -30.23 31.65 -17.72
C GLY A 382 -30.31 30.16 -18.10
N GLU A 383 -29.64 29.30 -17.31
CA GLU A 383 -30.16 28.09 -16.64
C GLU A 383 -28.99 27.24 -16.12
N SER A 384 -28.79 27.23 -14.79
CA SER A 384 -27.78 26.46 -14.03
C SER A 384 -26.36 26.41 -14.63
N ALA A 385 -25.50 27.35 -14.21
CA ALA A 385 -24.09 27.46 -14.61
C ALA A 385 -23.34 26.12 -14.51
N ARG A 386 -23.30 25.36 -15.61
CA ARG A 386 -22.42 24.21 -15.77
C ARG A 386 -21.03 24.78 -16.01
N ALA A 387 -20.12 24.56 -15.07
CA ALA A 387 -18.74 25.01 -15.18
C ALA A 387 -18.10 24.51 -16.48
N ASP A 388 -17.32 25.36 -17.15
CA ASP A 388 -16.77 25.07 -18.47
C ASP A 388 -15.96 23.77 -18.51
N PRO A 389 -15.99 23.03 -19.64
CA PRO A 389 -15.15 21.87 -19.85
C PRO A 389 -13.67 22.23 -19.72
N LEU A 390 -12.93 21.38 -19.01
CA LEU A 390 -11.48 21.50 -18.88
C LEU A 390 -10.80 20.89 -20.12
N PRO A 391 -9.71 21.50 -20.62
CA PRO A 391 -8.95 21.02 -21.78
C PRO A 391 -8.05 19.84 -21.40
N CYS A 392 -8.65 18.79 -20.87
CA CYS A 392 -7.97 17.58 -20.39
C CYS A 392 -8.67 16.33 -20.86
N TYR A 393 -7.97 15.20 -20.73
CA TYR A 393 -8.60 13.89 -20.76
C TYR A 393 -8.64 13.25 -19.37
N PRO A 394 -9.67 12.45 -19.06
CA PRO A 394 -9.80 11.85 -17.74
C PRO A 394 -8.83 10.68 -17.54
N SER A 395 -8.32 10.55 -16.30
CA SER A 395 -7.48 9.42 -15.88
C SER A 395 -8.13 8.69 -14.70
N THR A 396 -7.88 7.39 -14.60
CA THR A 396 -8.44 6.54 -13.53
C THR A 396 -7.45 6.39 -12.38
N VAL A 397 -7.93 6.32 -11.12
CA VAL A 397 -7.09 5.97 -9.96
C VAL A 397 -7.58 4.70 -9.29
N VAL A 398 -6.73 3.68 -9.22
CA VAL A 398 -6.95 2.47 -8.43
C VAL A 398 -6.22 2.62 -7.10
N TYR A 399 -6.88 2.31 -5.98
CA TYR A 399 -6.32 2.55 -4.66
C TYR A 399 -6.62 1.48 -3.61
N GLY A 400 -5.75 1.40 -2.61
CA GLY A 400 -5.79 0.42 -1.51
C GLY A 400 -6.27 0.97 -0.16
N HIS A 401 -6.72 2.21 -0.10
CA HIS A 401 -7.56 2.72 0.99
C HIS A 401 -9.03 2.67 0.56
N ALA A 402 -10.01 2.82 1.42
CA ALA A 402 -9.95 2.74 2.88
C ALA A 402 -10.99 1.70 3.31
N ALA A 403 -10.58 0.59 3.94
CA ALA A 403 -11.44 -0.52 4.39
C ALA A 403 -12.78 -0.11 5.02
N SER A 404 -12.79 1.03 5.74
CA SER A 404 -13.99 1.59 6.36
C SER A 404 -15.11 1.94 5.37
N ARG A 405 -14.78 2.17 4.09
CA ARG A 405 -15.73 2.48 3.01
C ARG A 405 -16.16 1.24 2.23
N ASP A 406 -15.64 0.07 2.58
CA ASP A 406 -15.78 -1.16 1.81
C ASP A 406 -15.36 -0.94 0.34
N LEU A 407 -15.95 -1.70 -0.59
CA LEU A 407 -15.70 -1.55 -2.02
C LEU A 407 -16.21 -0.18 -2.53
N ASP A 408 -15.28 0.72 -2.87
CA ASP A 408 -15.57 2.11 -3.29
C ASP A 408 -15.32 2.27 -4.80
N VAL A 409 -16.36 2.03 -5.61
CA VAL A 409 -16.27 2.07 -7.07
C VAL A 409 -16.98 3.31 -7.60
N ARG A 410 -16.24 4.15 -8.32
CA ARG A 410 -16.74 5.32 -9.06
C ARG A 410 -16.24 5.26 -10.50
N ARG A 411 -16.73 6.17 -11.36
CA ARG A 411 -16.40 6.16 -12.79
C ARG A 411 -14.89 6.21 -13.08
N TRP A 412 -14.15 7.01 -12.30
CA TRP A 412 -12.72 7.31 -12.48
C TRP A 412 -11.87 6.94 -11.26
N THR A 413 -12.45 6.30 -10.25
CA THR A 413 -11.67 5.82 -9.08
C THR A 413 -12.18 4.48 -8.59
N VAL A 414 -11.28 3.54 -8.27
CA VAL A 414 -11.62 2.20 -7.80
C VAL A 414 -10.83 1.86 -6.53
N GLY A 415 -11.51 1.82 -5.38
CA GLY A 415 -10.96 1.43 -4.10
C GLY A 415 -11.10 -0.08 -3.87
N LEU A 416 -9.97 -0.79 -3.70
CA LEU A 416 -9.93 -2.25 -3.60
C LEU A 416 -9.86 -2.78 -2.17
N ASP A 417 -9.59 -1.93 -1.18
CA ASP A 417 -9.51 -2.35 0.21
C ASP A 417 -10.90 -2.56 0.82
N THR A 418 -11.34 -3.81 0.73
CA THR A 418 -12.58 -4.33 1.32
C THR A 418 -12.36 -4.92 2.71
N GLY A 419 -11.22 -4.64 3.36
CA GLY A 419 -10.98 -4.99 4.76
C GLY A 419 -10.76 -6.47 5.04
N CYS A 420 -10.03 -7.20 4.19
CA CYS A 420 -9.71 -8.63 4.40
C CYS A 420 -9.11 -8.91 5.79
N LEU A 421 -8.27 -8.01 6.26
CA LEU A 421 -7.65 -8.05 7.59
C LEU A 421 -8.67 -8.05 8.73
N TYR A 422 -9.84 -7.48 8.51
CA TYR A 422 -10.94 -7.44 9.49
C TYR A 422 -11.92 -8.61 9.30
N GLY A 423 -11.53 -9.67 8.60
CA GLY A 423 -12.38 -10.83 8.31
C GLY A 423 -13.47 -10.56 7.27
N ARG A 424 -13.36 -9.46 6.51
CA ARG A 424 -14.30 -9.12 5.42
C ARG A 424 -13.86 -9.81 4.12
N ARG A 425 -13.51 -9.04 3.08
CA ARG A 425 -13.19 -9.58 1.75
C ARG A 425 -11.83 -9.13 1.27
N LEU A 426 -11.21 -9.93 0.40
CA LEU A 426 -10.07 -9.52 -0.43
C LEU A 426 -10.55 -9.38 -1.86
N THR A 427 -10.32 -8.22 -2.47
CA THR A 427 -10.86 -7.86 -3.79
C THR A 427 -9.75 -7.56 -4.78
N SER A 428 -9.92 -8.02 -6.01
CA SER A 428 -9.07 -7.73 -7.16
C SER A 428 -9.87 -7.06 -8.27
N LEU A 429 -9.20 -6.22 -9.04
CA LEU A 429 -9.66 -5.71 -10.32
C LEU A 429 -8.88 -6.44 -11.43
N VAL A 430 -9.59 -7.18 -12.26
CA VAL A 430 -9.04 -7.90 -13.42
C VAL A 430 -9.30 -7.06 -14.66
N LEU A 431 -8.23 -6.66 -15.34
CA LEU A 431 -8.26 -5.95 -16.61
C LEU A 431 -7.84 -6.90 -17.72
N SER A 432 -8.64 -6.98 -18.77
CA SER A 432 -8.37 -7.83 -19.94
C SER A 432 -8.67 -7.08 -21.22
N ARG A 433 -7.71 -7.04 -22.15
CA ARG A 433 -7.96 -6.56 -23.51
C ARG A 433 -8.71 -7.62 -24.29
N MET A 434 -9.85 -7.24 -24.85
CA MET A 434 -10.54 -8.11 -25.79
C MET A 434 -9.70 -8.17 -27.07
N ARG A 435 -9.19 -9.37 -27.41
CA ARG A 435 -8.64 -9.56 -28.76
C ARG A 435 -9.83 -9.52 -29.70
N HIS A 436 -9.98 -8.42 -30.43
CA HIS A 436 -10.82 -8.42 -31.62
C HIS A 436 -10.24 -9.47 -32.59
N SER A 437 -10.78 -10.69 -32.56
CA SER A 437 -10.79 -11.48 -33.78
C SER A 437 -11.43 -10.61 -34.85
N HIS A 438 -10.80 -10.49 -36.00
CA HIS A 438 -11.32 -9.80 -37.17
C HIS A 438 -12.75 -10.25 -37.49
N GLU A 439 -13.75 -9.64 -36.87
CA GLU A 439 -15.15 -9.79 -37.21
C GLU A 439 -15.64 -8.39 -37.53
N LYS A 440 -15.33 -7.99 -38.76
CA LYS A 440 -15.89 -6.81 -39.41
C LYS A 440 -17.41 -7.01 -39.52
N TYR A 441 -18.14 -5.97 -39.13
CA TYR A 441 -19.59 -5.76 -39.29
C TYR A 441 -20.53 -6.52 -38.35
N ALA A 442 -20.93 -5.84 -37.26
CA ALA A 442 -22.33 -5.84 -36.82
C ALA A 442 -22.70 -4.41 -36.37
N PRO A 443 -23.85 -3.84 -36.78
CA PRO A 443 -24.22 -2.48 -36.43
C PRO A 443 -24.66 -2.38 -34.95
N SER A 444 -24.19 -1.33 -34.28
CA SER A 444 -24.60 -0.95 -32.93
C SER A 444 -26.10 -0.61 -32.89
N PRO A 445 -26.86 -1.04 -31.86
CA PRO A 445 -28.11 -0.38 -31.54
C PRO A 445 -27.78 0.94 -30.84
N THR A 446 -28.37 2.02 -31.34
CA THR A 446 -28.44 3.32 -30.71
C THR A 446 -29.33 3.27 -29.47
N THR A 447 -28.83 3.68 -28.31
CA THR A 447 -29.66 4.24 -27.24
C THR A 447 -28.98 5.47 -26.70
N GLY A 448 -29.58 6.61 -27.00
CA GLY A 448 -29.26 7.86 -26.35
C GLY A 448 -29.92 7.97 -24.98
N ASP A 449 -29.55 9.09 -24.37
CA ASP A 449 -30.06 9.72 -23.16
C ASP A 449 -29.27 9.47 -21.87
N ASP A 450 -28.79 10.59 -21.34
CA ASP A 450 -28.04 10.77 -20.12
C ASP A 450 -29.06 10.88 -18.97
N THR A 451 -29.33 9.77 -18.29
CA THR A 451 -29.95 9.82 -16.96
C THR A 451 -29.00 9.29 -15.91
N GLU A 452 -28.85 10.09 -14.86
CA GLU A 452 -28.04 9.85 -13.68
C GLU A 452 -28.59 8.66 -12.90
N ASP A 453 -27.91 7.51 -12.95
CA ASP A 453 -28.17 6.38 -12.04
C ASP A 453 -27.25 6.51 -10.80
N ASP A 454 -27.65 7.37 -9.87
CA ASP A 454 -27.41 7.17 -8.44
C ASP A 454 -28.57 6.29 -7.90
N GLU A 455 -28.58 5.00 -8.22
CA GLU A 455 -29.46 4.04 -7.53
C GLU A 455 -28.71 2.77 -7.09
N GLU A 456 -29.08 2.35 -5.88
CA GLU A 456 -28.61 1.19 -5.16
C GLU A 456 -28.98 -0.13 -5.85
N ASP A 457 -28.13 -1.13 -5.61
CA ASP A 457 -28.46 -2.56 -5.55
C ASP A 457 -29.15 -3.25 -6.73
N GLN A 458 -28.38 -4.14 -7.37
CA GLN A 458 -28.82 -5.52 -7.62
C GLN A 458 -27.62 -6.46 -7.57
N SER A 459 -27.56 -7.27 -6.51
CA SER A 459 -26.62 -8.37 -6.32
C SER A 459 -27.28 -9.67 -6.76
N SER A 460 -26.60 -10.46 -7.59
CA SER A 460 -27.02 -11.83 -7.88
C SER A 460 -26.50 -12.75 -6.78
N TYR A 461 -27.39 -13.21 -5.91
CA TYR A 461 -27.11 -14.23 -4.88
C TYR A 461 -27.32 -15.63 -5.48
N GLU A 462 -26.25 -16.42 -5.55
CA GLU A 462 -26.39 -17.87 -5.67
C GLU A 462 -26.20 -18.47 -4.27
N GLU A 463 -27.32 -18.88 -3.66
CA GLU A 463 -27.38 -19.57 -2.38
C GLU A 463 -27.28 -21.08 -2.63
N ASP A 464 -26.20 -21.70 -2.15
CA ASP A 464 -26.15 -23.15 -1.91
C ASP A 464 -25.88 -23.38 -0.42
N ASP A 465 -26.76 -24.18 0.17
CA ASP A 465 -26.95 -24.43 1.59
C ASP A 465 -25.89 -25.33 2.27
N GLU A 466 -25.99 -25.27 3.58
CA GLU A 466 -25.20 -25.69 4.75
C GLU A 466 -24.59 -27.12 4.82
N TYR A 467 -23.49 -27.23 5.58
CA TYR A 467 -23.31 -28.07 6.79
C TYR A 467 -21.84 -28.00 7.25
N ALA A 468 -21.67 -27.80 8.56
CA ALA A 468 -20.42 -27.71 9.28
C ALA A 468 -19.82 -29.10 9.54
N ASP A 469 -18.51 -29.24 9.40
CA ASP A 469 -17.76 -30.36 9.95
C ASP A 469 -16.46 -29.80 10.55
N GLU A 470 -16.26 -30.06 11.85
CA GLU A 470 -15.09 -29.69 12.62
C GLU A 470 -13.99 -30.73 12.38
N GLY A 471 -12.80 -30.32 11.96
CA GLY A 471 -11.70 -31.27 11.77
C GLY A 471 -10.34 -30.68 11.46
N ALA A 472 -9.48 -30.69 12.49
CA ALA A 472 -8.02 -30.83 12.51
C ALA A 472 -7.13 -29.88 11.67
N PHE A 473 -6.39 -29.06 12.42
CA PHE A 473 -5.17 -28.34 12.01
C PHE A 473 -4.06 -29.36 11.70
N ASP A 474 -3.67 -29.50 10.43
CA ASP A 474 -2.34 -30.03 10.10
C ASP A 474 -1.85 -29.58 8.70
N GLY A 475 -0.58 -29.17 8.63
CA GLY A 475 0.20 -28.92 7.40
C GLY A 475 0.01 -27.57 6.67
N VAL A 476 0.71 -26.52 7.10
CA VAL A 476 0.60 -25.14 6.52
C VAL A 476 1.52 -24.88 5.30
N ASN A 477 2.27 -25.88 4.80
CA ASN A 477 3.32 -25.64 3.78
C ASN A 477 3.14 -26.32 2.40
N ASP A 478 2.11 -27.13 2.17
CA ASP A 478 1.99 -27.93 0.92
C ASP A 478 1.17 -27.28 -0.22
N GLN A 479 0.73 -26.02 -0.07
CA GLN A 479 -0.26 -25.43 -0.98
C GLN A 479 0.29 -24.76 -2.24
N PHE A 480 1.61 -24.56 -2.37
CA PHE A 480 2.23 -23.94 -3.54
C PHE A 480 2.37 -24.87 -4.75
N ALA A 481 2.28 -26.20 -4.56
CA ALA A 481 2.54 -27.18 -5.63
C ALA A 481 1.41 -27.36 -6.66
N ARG A 482 0.22 -26.77 -6.44
CA ARG A 482 -0.99 -27.08 -7.26
C ARG A 482 -1.35 -26.04 -8.31
N VAL A 483 -0.58 -24.97 -8.46
CA VAL A 483 -0.86 -23.91 -9.45
C VAL A 483 -0.15 -24.17 -10.80
N ALA A 484 0.71 -25.19 -10.88
CA ALA A 484 1.36 -25.61 -12.12
C ALA A 484 0.92 -27.01 -12.54
N GLY A 485 -0.16 -27.09 -13.32
CA GLY A 485 -0.46 -28.22 -14.19
C GLY A 485 -1.30 -29.37 -13.61
N GLY A 486 -2.45 -29.62 -14.26
CA GLY A 486 -3.02 -30.97 -14.42
C GLY A 486 -3.81 -31.59 -13.25
N SER A 487 -5.13 -31.67 -13.48
CA SER A 487 -6.17 -32.47 -12.79
C SER A 487 -5.73 -33.54 -11.76
N ALA A 488 -6.09 -33.31 -10.50
CA ALA A 488 -6.46 -34.38 -9.56
C ALA A 488 -7.65 -33.89 -8.73
N ILE A 489 -8.79 -34.55 -8.92
CA ILE A 489 -10.05 -34.32 -8.21
C ILE A 489 -9.84 -34.65 -6.73
N SER A 490 -9.53 -33.64 -5.93
CA SER A 490 -9.84 -33.63 -4.50
C SER A 490 -10.85 -32.51 -4.30
N ARG A 491 -12.09 -32.89 -3.94
CA ARG A 491 -13.22 -31.98 -3.69
C ARG A 491 -12.94 -31.09 -2.48
N ARG A 492 -12.00 -30.13 -2.57
CA ARG A 492 -11.98 -28.96 -1.69
C ARG A 492 -13.02 -27.97 -2.23
N ARG A 493 -14.03 -27.65 -1.42
CA ARG A 493 -15.08 -26.65 -1.72
C ARG A 493 -14.41 -25.38 -2.28
N ARG A 494 -14.79 -24.97 -3.50
CA ARG A 494 -14.33 -23.69 -4.07
C ARG A 494 -14.78 -22.56 -3.13
N PRO A 495 -13.90 -21.61 -2.76
CA PRO A 495 -14.30 -20.51 -1.91
C PRO A 495 -15.39 -19.69 -2.59
N LYS A 496 -16.48 -19.35 -1.87
CA LYS A 496 -17.58 -18.51 -2.40
C LYS A 496 -16.99 -17.16 -2.86
N SER A 497 -16.94 -16.94 -4.17
CA SER A 497 -16.40 -15.74 -4.81
C SER A 497 -17.54 -14.84 -5.31
N TRP A 498 -17.38 -13.54 -5.13
CA TRP A 498 -18.26 -12.52 -5.69
C TRP A 498 -17.60 -11.89 -6.92
N THR A 499 -18.39 -11.49 -7.90
CA THR A 499 -17.91 -10.95 -9.17
C THR A 499 -18.82 -9.84 -9.68
N ARG A 500 -18.25 -8.77 -10.24
CA ARG A 500 -19.02 -7.67 -10.87
C ARG A 500 -18.23 -7.04 -12.02
N MET A 501 -18.88 -6.85 -13.17
CA MET A 501 -18.31 -6.06 -14.28
C MET A 501 -18.42 -4.57 -13.97
N ILE A 502 -17.40 -3.80 -14.32
CA ILE A 502 -17.38 -2.33 -14.13
C ILE A 502 -16.88 -1.62 -15.37
N ARG A 503 -17.23 -0.34 -15.51
CA ARG A 503 -16.56 0.56 -16.47
C ARG A 503 -15.21 0.97 -15.90
N PHE A 504 -14.16 0.90 -16.71
CA PHE A 504 -12.80 1.27 -16.32
C PHE A 504 -12.11 1.98 -17.48
N GLY A 505 -11.26 2.96 -17.16
CA GLY A 505 -10.56 3.73 -18.18
C GLY A 505 -11.51 4.46 -19.13
N ASP A 506 -10.99 4.85 -20.28
CA ASP A 506 -11.75 5.52 -21.32
C ASP A 506 -12.65 4.59 -22.13
N LYS A 507 -13.69 5.16 -22.74
CA LYS A 507 -14.66 4.41 -23.57
C LYS A 507 -13.98 3.67 -24.74
N HIS A 508 -12.83 4.16 -25.20
CA HIS A 508 -12.08 3.62 -26.35
C HIS A 508 -10.91 2.72 -25.95
N SER A 509 -10.74 2.40 -24.66
CA SER A 509 -9.58 1.65 -24.18
C SER A 509 -9.60 0.14 -24.53
N ASP A 510 -10.73 -0.37 -25.04
CA ASP A 510 -10.98 -1.81 -25.32
C ASP A 510 -10.64 -2.75 -24.14
N VAL A 511 -10.66 -2.20 -22.91
CA VAL A 511 -10.34 -2.90 -21.68
C VAL A 511 -11.63 -3.33 -20.98
N ALA A 512 -11.83 -4.65 -20.91
CA ALA A 512 -12.85 -5.23 -20.05
C ALA A 512 -12.34 -5.29 -18.60
N ALA A 513 -13.16 -4.76 -17.68
CA ALA A 513 -12.82 -4.70 -16.27
C ALA A 513 -13.82 -5.47 -15.41
N LYS A 514 -13.29 -6.30 -14.51
CA LYS A 514 -14.06 -7.21 -13.66
C LYS A 514 -13.51 -7.19 -12.24
N LEU A 515 -14.37 -6.91 -11.27
CA LEU A 515 -14.06 -7.08 -9.86
C LEU A 515 -14.29 -8.53 -9.45
N VAL A 516 -13.35 -9.11 -8.72
CA VAL A 516 -13.46 -10.44 -8.13
C VAL A 516 -13.05 -10.37 -6.67
N SER A 517 -13.93 -10.81 -5.77
CA SER A 517 -13.70 -10.77 -4.33
C SER A 517 -13.92 -12.11 -3.69
N ILE A 518 -13.06 -12.49 -2.75
CA ILE A 518 -13.23 -13.68 -1.91
C ILE A 518 -13.44 -13.29 -0.44
N LYS A 519 -14.08 -14.17 0.33
CA LYS A 519 -14.21 -14.00 1.78
C LYS A 519 -12.88 -14.32 2.47
N CYS A 520 -12.46 -13.48 3.41
CA CYS A 520 -11.30 -13.74 4.25
C CYS A 520 -11.71 -14.47 5.54
N PRO A 521 -10.81 -15.28 6.12
CA PRO A 521 -11.08 -15.89 7.41
C PRO A 521 -11.27 -14.78 8.46
N LYS A 522 -12.21 -14.97 9.38
CA LYS A 522 -12.28 -14.13 10.58
C LYS A 522 -10.97 -14.31 11.33
N MET A 523 -10.37 -13.21 11.80
CA MET A 523 -9.29 -13.34 12.77
C MET A 523 -9.86 -14.06 13.99
N ALA A 524 -9.18 -15.11 14.45
CA ALA A 524 -9.47 -15.65 15.78
C ALA A 524 -9.29 -14.49 16.76
N GLU A 525 -10.25 -14.28 17.67
CA GLU A 525 -10.02 -13.39 18.80
C GLU A 525 -8.80 -13.91 19.57
N PRO A 526 -7.87 -13.02 19.98
CA PRO A 526 -6.64 -13.41 20.64
C PRO A 526 -6.86 -14.19 21.93
#